data_AF-A0A7C9EHM9-F1
#
_entry.id   AF-A0A7C9EHM9-F1
#
_cell.length_a   1.000
_cell.length_b   1.000
_cell.length_c   1.000
_cell.angle_alpha   90.00
_cell.angle_beta   90.00
_cell.angle_gamma   90.00
#
_symmetry.space_group_name_H-M   'P 1'
#
loop_
_entity.id
_entity.type
_entity.pdbx_description
1 polymer ?
#
loop_
_entity_poly.entity_id
_entity_poly.type
_entity_poly.pdbx_seq_one_letter_code
_entity_poly.pdbx_strand_id
1 'polypeptide(L)'
;SWLLFQRIAFRPGQEHGVEAIGKEIARMCRDVPLVVRTIGGLLAEKCTVKEWRAFRDDEFANLSEYGSNIIETLKLSYNPLDLRLKLCFAYCALFPKWWRFQSDELIHIFIALGYVKKKYKHQSLMDAGEECLLSLVRRGLFSNVEWSGFGMHDLI
;
A
#
# COMPACT_ATOMS: atom_id res chain seq x y z
N SER A 1 -11.85 14.43 0.15
CA SER A 1 -10.69 13.49 0.09
C SER A 1 -9.29 14.05 0.25
N TRP A 2 -9.05 15.36 0.06
CA TRP A 2 -7.70 15.95 0.15
C TRP A 2 -7.00 15.71 1.51
N LEU A 3 -7.68 15.90 2.63
CA LEU A 3 -7.07 15.74 3.96
C LEU A 3 -6.54 14.33 4.22
N LEU A 4 -7.28 13.30 3.82
CA LEU A 4 -6.85 11.90 3.94
C LEU A 4 -5.64 11.63 3.04
N PHE A 5 -5.70 12.09 1.79
CA PHE A 5 -4.60 11.97 0.84
C PHE A 5 -3.34 12.65 1.39
N GLN A 6 -3.48 13.88 1.88
CA GLN A 6 -2.38 14.68 2.42
C GLN A 6 -1.66 13.96 3.55
N ARG A 7 -2.42 13.36 4.47
CA ARG A 7 -1.86 12.60 5.61
C ARG A 7 -1.07 11.36 5.16
N ILE A 8 -1.48 10.73 4.07
CA ILE A 8 -0.90 9.46 3.64
C ILE A 8 0.28 9.67 2.69
N ALA A 9 0.13 10.55 1.69
CA ALA A 9 1.05 10.70 0.57
C ALA A 9 2.28 11.56 0.86
N PHE A 10 2.19 12.50 1.81
CA PHE A 10 3.28 13.44 2.05
C PHE A 10 4.19 13.00 3.19
N ARG A 11 5.51 13.11 2.94
CA ARG A 11 6.59 12.71 3.84
C ARG A 11 7.71 13.76 3.82
N PRO A 12 8.51 13.87 4.91
CA PRO A 12 9.69 14.72 4.90
C PRO A 12 10.65 14.35 3.78
N GLY A 13 11.28 15.35 3.14
CA GLY A 13 12.27 15.13 2.06
C GLY A 13 11.71 15.12 0.64
N GLN A 14 10.41 15.36 0.45
CA GLN A 14 9.80 15.53 -0.87
C GLN A 14 10.09 16.93 -1.44
N GLU A 15 10.26 16.99 -2.77
CA GLU A 15 10.57 18.21 -3.52
C GLU A 15 9.44 19.25 -3.43
N HIS A 16 9.80 20.54 -3.43
CA HIS A 16 8.80 21.60 -3.46
C HIS A 16 7.96 21.54 -4.74
N GLY A 17 6.64 21.69 -4.61
CA GLY A 17 5.71 21.66 -5.74
C GLY A 17 4.98 20.32 -5.96
N VAL A 18 5.32 19.25 -5.24
CA VAL A 18 4.54 17.99 -5.30
C VAL A 18 3.10 18.16 -4.79
N GLU A 19 2.84 19.17 -3.95
CA GLU A 19 1.51 19.40 -3.37
C GLU A 19 0.46 19.77 -4.43
N ALA A 20 0.84 20.56 -5.43
CA ALA A 20 -0.06 20.94 -6.51
C ALA A 20 -0.53 19.70 -7.30
N ILE A 21 0.42 18.81 -7.62
CA ILE A 21 0.14 17.54 -8.31
C ILE A 21 -0.71 16.62 -7.42
N GLY A 22 -0.38 16.54 -6.13
CA GLY A 22 -1.17 15.76 -5.18
C GLY A 22 -2.64 16.22 -5.10
N LYS A 23 -2.91 17.52 -5.17
CA LYS A 23 -4.29 18.05 -5.18
C LYS A 23 -5.06 17.61 -6.42
N GLU A 24 -4.40 17.55 -7.57
CA GLU A 24 -5.00 17.04 -8.82
C GLU A 24 -5.32 15.55 -8.68
N ILE A 25 -4.34 14.73 -8.27
CA ILE A 25 -4.52 13.28 -8.09
C ILE A 25 -5.63 12.99 -7.07
N ALA A 26 -5.67 13.71 -5.95
CA ALA A 26 -6.71 13.53 -4.93
C ALA A 26 -8.12 13.83 -5.44
N ARG A 27 -8.29 14.78 -6.39
CA ARG A 27 -9.57 15.03 -7.06
C ARG A 27 -9.93 13.90 -8.01
N MET A 28 -8.94 13.35 -8.72
CA MET A 28 -9.16 12.24 -9.63
C MET A 28 -9.55 10.93 -8.92
N CYS A 29 -9.29 10.82 -7.60
CA CYS A 29 -9.70 9.67 -6.78
C CYS A 29 -11.22 9.58 -6.47
N ARG A 30 -12.04 10.52 -6.94
CA ARG A 30 -13.53 10.53 -6.85
C ARG A 30 -14.11 10.24 -5.45
N ASP A 31 -13.42 10.74 -4.43
CA ASP A 31 -13.78 10.57 -3.02
C ASP A 31 -13.94 9.13 -2.49
N VAL A 32 -13.39 8.13 -3.18
CA VAL A 32 -13.37 6.73 -2.69
C VAL A 32 -12.24 6.57 -1.67
N PRO A 33 -12.51 6.35 -0.36
CA PRO A 33 -11.46 6.37 0.68
C PRO A 33 -10.37 5.31 0.47
N LEU A 34 -10.72 4.13 -0.07
CA LEU A 34 -9.75 3.09 -0.37
C LEU A 34 -8.79 3.53 -1.48
N VAL A 35 -9.32 4.04 -2.59
CA VAL A 35 -8.51 4.57 -3.71
C VAL A 35 -7.56 5.65 -3.22
N VAL A 36 -8.06 6.58 -2.39
CA VAL A 36 -7.24 7.64 -1.78
C VAL A 36 -6.10 7.07 -0.93
N ARG A 37 -6.35 6.01 -0.14
CA ARG A 37 -5.33 5.35 0.68
C ARG A 37 -4.29 4.64 -0.18
N THR A 38 -4.73 3.89 -1.17
CA THR A 38 -3.88 3.14 -2.10
C THR A 38 -2.95 4.08 -2.86
N ILE A 39 -3.51 5.09 -3.51
CA ILE A 39 -2.76 6.05 -4.33
C ILE A 39 -1.85 6.93 -3.46
N GLY A 40 -2.36 7.40 -2.31
CA GLY A 40 -1.54 8.15 -1.37
C GLY A 40 -0.37 7.31 -0.84
N GLY A 41 -0.60 6.02 -0.57
CA GLY A 41 0.43 5.09 -0.12
C GLY A 41 1.55 4.91 -1.14
N LEU A 42 1.21 4.76 -2.42
CA LEU A 42 2.16 4.66 -3.53
C LEU A 42 3.01 5.93 -3.68
N LEU A 43 2.38 7.09 -3.59
CA LEU A 43 3.07 8.38 -3.74
C LEU A 43 3.94 8.74 -2.52
N ALA A 44 3.68 8.15 -1.36
CA ALA A 44 4.55 8.29 -0.19
C ALA A 44 5.95 7.69 -0.40
N GLU A 45 6.13 6.83 -1.40
CA GLU A 45 7.43 6.27 -1.79
C GLU A 45 8.17 7.13 -2.84
N LYS A 46 7.56 8.23 -3.31
CA LYS A 46 8.11 9.12 -4.34
C LYS A 46 8.56 10.45 -3.75
N CYS A 47 9.69 10.97 -4.22
CA CYS A 47 10.32 12.18 -3.67
C CYS A 47 10.29 13.39 -4.61
N THR A 48 10.30 13.17 -5.92
CA THR A 48 10.50 14.25 -6.90
C THR A 48 9.22 14.65 -7.63
N VAL A 49 9.12 15.90 -8.06
CA VAL A 49 8.03 16.42 -8.90
C VAL A 49 7.90 15.58 -10.18
N LYS A 50 9.03 15.13 -10.74
CA LYS A 50 9.06 14.27 -11.93
C LYS A 50 8.38 12.92 -11.68
N GLU A 51 8.67 12.25 -10.57
CA GLU A 51 8.03 10.97 -10.22
C GLU A 51 6.52 11.13 -10.01
N TRP A 52 6.10 12.22 -9.37
CA TRP A 52 4.68 12.50 -9.14
C TRP A 52 3.93 12.80 -10.44
N ARG A 53 4.55 13.53 -11.39
CA ARG A 53 3.97 13.75 -12.72
C ARG A 53 3.88 12.46 -13.52
N ALA A 54 4.95 11.66 -13.56
CA ALA A 54 4.95 10.39 -14.27
C ALA A 54 3.83 9.48 -13.74
N PHE A 55 3.66 9.41 -12.42
CA PHE A 55 2.55 8.67 -11.84
C PHE A 55 1.17 9.19 -12.28
N ARG A 56 0.96 10.52 -12.27
CA ARG A 56 -0.31 11.12 -12.71
C ARG A 56 -0.61 10.85 -14.19
N ASP A 57 0.40 11.07 -15.04
CA ASP A 57 0.25 11.10 -16.50
C ASP A 57 0.25 9.69 -17.11
N ASP A 58 0.98 8.75 -16.52
CA ASP A 58 1.13 7.39 -17.04
C ASP A 58 0.28 6.38 -16.24
N GLU A 59 0.49 6.28 -14.93
CA GLU A 59 -0.15 5.23 -14.13
C GLU A 59 -1.61 5.56 -13.81
N PHE A 60 -1.89 6.81 -13.42
CA PHE A 60 -3.23 7.23 -13.01
C PHE A 60 -4.13 7.55 -14.20
N ALA A 61 -3.61 8.13 -15.28
CA ALA A 61 -4.41 8.40 -16.48
C ALA A 61 -5.03 7.11 -17.05
N ASN A 62 -4.23 6.04 -17.11
CA ASN A 62 -4.69 4.71 -17.51
C ASN A 62 -5.85 4.23 -16.62
N LEU A 63 -5.78 4.37 -15.28
CA LEU A 63 -6.90 4.02 -14.39
C LEU A 63 -8.20 4.80 -14.66
N SER A 64 -8.07 6.04 -15.10
CA SER A 64 -9.22 6.92 -15.33
C SER A 64 -10.00 6.50 -16.58
N GLU A 65 -9.30 5.93 -17.58
CA GLU A 65 -9.83 5.46 -18.85
C GLU A 65 -10.60 4.13 -18.70
N TYR A 66 -10.15 3.25 -17.81
CA TYR A 66 -10.83 1.99 -17.47
C TYR A 66 -11.99 2.15 -16.48
N GLY A 67 -12.28 3.38 -16.06
CA GLY A 67 -13.49 3.71 -15.31
C GLY A 67 -13.48 3.20 -13.87
N SER A 68 -12.65 3.80 -13.01
CA SER A 68 -12.73 3.67 -11.54
C SER A 68 -12.98 2.24 -11.01
N ASN A 69 -12.46 1.21 -11.70
CA ASN A 69 -12.62 -0.15 -11.23
C ASN A 69 -11.64 -0.34 -10.10
N ILE A 70 -12.15 -0.61 -8.90
CA ILE A 70 -11.36 -0.76 -7.69
C ILE A 70 -10.28 -1.85 -7.86
N ILE A 71 -10.56 -2.84 -8.71
CA ILE A 71 -9.62 -3.90 -9.10
C ILE A 71 -8.37 -3.34 -9.77
N GLU A 72 -8.49 -2.32 -10.62
CA GLU A 72 -7.34 -1.72 -11.28
C GLU A 72 -6.52 -0.84 -10.34
N THR A 73 -7.19 -0.16 -9.41
CA THR A 73 -6.49 0.56 -8.35
C THR A 73 -5.73 -0.41 -7.44
N LEU A 74 -6.32 -1.56 -7.11
CA LEU A 74 -5.64 -2.61 -6.35
C LEU A 74 -4.46 -3.21 -7.13
N LYS A 75 -4.57 -3.38 -8.46
CA LYS A 75 -3.46 -3.80 -9.32
C LYS A 75 -2.28 -2.83 -9.25
N LEU A 76 -2.48 -1.52 -9.10
CA LEU A 76 -1.36 -0.58 -8.90
C LEU A 76 -0.61 -0.79 -7.59
N SER A 77 -1.30 -1.18 -6.51
CA SER A 77 -0.61 -1.52 -5.26
C SER A 77 0.06 -2.88 -5.30
N TYR A 78 -0.48 -3.81 -6.08
CA TYR A 78 -0.03 -5.19 -6.16
C TYR A 78 1.09 -5.44 -7.18
N ASN A 79 1.00 -4.87 -8.38
CA ASN A 79 1.95 -5.13 -9.47
C ASN A 79 3.41 -4.77 -9.12
N PRO A 80 3.70 -3.63 -8.46
CA PRO A 80 5.06 -3.24 -8.09
C PRO A 80 5.63 -4.01 -6.90
N LEU A 81 4.83 -4.84 -6.23
CA LEU A 81 5.32 -5.64 -5.10
C LEU A 81 6.43 -6.60 -5.55
N ASP A 82 7.46 -6.72 -4.72
CA ASP A 82 8.42 -7.80 -4.85
C ASP A 82 7.74 -9.17 -4.66
N LEU A 83 8.36 -10.25 -5.14
CA LEU A 83 7.80 -11.59 -5.07
C LEU A 83 7.42 -12.00 -3.64
N ARG A 84 8.21 -11.58 -2.66
CA ARG A 84 7.98 -11.88 -1.25
C ARG A 84 6.69 -11.22 -0.74
N LEU A 85 6.48 -9.94 -1.03
CA LEU A 85 5.27 -9.23 -0.64
C LEU A 85 4.03 -9.78 -1.36
N LYS A 86 4.18 -10.20 -2.62
CA LYS A 86 3.12 -10.90 -3.36
C LYS A 86 2.73 -12.23 -2.70
N LEU A 87 3.71 -13.01 -2.26
CA LEU A 87 3.48 -14.28 -1.54
C LEU A 87 2.81 -14.06 -0.19
N CYS A 88 3.28 -13.08 0.60
CA CYS A 88 2.64 -12.72 1.86
C CYS A 88 1.17 -12.31 1.66
N PHE A 89 0.90 -11.49 0.64
CA PHE A 89 -0.47 -11.08 0.31
C PHE A 89 -1.33 -12.25 -0.17
N ALA A 90 -0.82 -13.09 -1.07
CA ALA A 90 -1.53 -14.25 -1.61
C ALA A 90 -1.92 -15.27 -0.53
N TYR A 91 -1.09 -15.45 0.49
CA TYR A 91 -1.44 -16.30 1.64
C TYR A 91 -2.65 -15.75 2.41
N CYS A 92 -2.70 -14.44 2.60
CA CYS A 92 -3.79 -13.81 3.35
C CYS A 92 -5.12 -13.94 2.60
N ALA A 93 -5.09 -13.97 1.26
CA ALA A 93 -6.25 -14.21 0.39
C ALA A 93 -6.94 -15.58 0.62
N LEU A 94 -6.29 -16.51 1.33
CA LEU A 94 -6.89 -17.81 1.69
C LEU A 94 -7.91 -17.71 2.84
N PHE A 95 -7.93 -16.59 3.56
CA PHE A 95 -8.78 -16.42 4.73
C PHE A 95 -10.07 -15.67 4.38
N PRO A 96 -11.18 -15.93 5.09
CA PRO A 96 -12.44 -15.25 4.85
C PRO A 96 -12.31 -13.73 4.97
N LYS A 97 -13.21 -13.02 4.29
CA LYS A 97 -13.37 -11.57 4.49
C LYS A 97 -13.57 -11.27 5.97
N TRP A 98 -13.00 -10.17 6.46
CA TRP A 98 -13.02 -9.76 7.87
C TRP A 98 -12.20 -10.60 8.84
N TRP A 99 -11.43 -11.58 8.34
CA TRP A 99 -10.49 -12.30 9.18
C TRP A 99 -9.44 -11.34 9.76
N ARG A 100 -9.29 -11.37 11.07
CA ARG A 100 -8.34 -10.53 11.79
C ARG A 100 -7.15 -11.39 12.18
N PHE A 101 -5.99 -11.01 11.68
CA PHE A 101 -4.74 -11.62 12.12
C PHE A 101 -4.13 -10.80 13.23
N GLN A 102 -3.63 -11.47 14.27
CA GLN A 102 -2.67 -10.85 15.17
C GLN A 102 -1.35 -10.63 14.41
N SER A 103 -0.72 -9.47 14.58
CA SER A 103 0.52 -9.11 13.86
C SER A 103 1.58 -10.19 13.97
N ASP A 104 1.82 -10.67 15.18
CA ASP A 104 2.90 -11.60 15.48
C ASP A 104 2.60 -12.98 14.91
N GLU A 105 1.34 -13.42 14.98
CA GLU A 105 0.89 -14.68 14.39
C GLU A 105 1.12 -14.68 12.88
N LEU A 106 0.71 -13.61 12.19
CA LEU A 106 0.88 -13.49 10.75
C LEU A 106 2.35 -13.45 10.34
N ILE A 107 3.19 -12.76 11.12
CA ILE A 107 4.64 -12.72 10.90
C ILE A 107 5.25 -14.10 11.07
N HIS A 108 4.89 -14.85 12.12
CA HIS A 108 5.36 -16.23 12.32
C HIS A 108 4.98 -17.13 11.15
N ILE A 109 3.76 -16.98 10.60
CA ILE A 109 3.33 -17.72 9.41
C ILE A 109 4.19 -17.36 8.20
N PHE A 110 4.44 -16.07 7.93
CA PHE A 110 5.29 -15.66 6.81
C PHE A 110 6.74 -16.17 6.94
N ILE A 111 7.26 -16.24 8.18
CA ILE A 111 8.57 -16.82 8.46
C ILE A 111 8.56 -18.33 8.19
N ALA A 112 7.54 -19.05 8.70
CA ALA A 112 7.42 -20.51 8.52
C ALA A 112 7.27 -20.90 7.04
N LEU A 113 6.57 -20.09 6.24
CA LEU A 113 6.43 -20.27 4.80
C LEU A 113 7.70 -19.86 4.01
N GLY A 114 8.71 -19.31 4.67
CA GLY A 114 9.96 -18.88 4.04
C GLY A 114 9.83 -17.61 3.20
N TYR A 115 8.76 -16.83 3.37
CA TYR A 115 8.54 -15.59 2.62
C TYR A 115 9.42 -14.47 3.17
N VAL A 116 9.68 -14.46 4.47
CA VAL A 116 10.53 -13.44 5.11
C VAL A 116 12.00 -13.76 4.94
N LYS A 117 12.79 -12.77 4.52
CA LYS A 117 14.25 -12.84 4.43
C LYS A 117 14.87 -11.61 5.09
N LYS A 118 15.91 -11.84 5.89
CA LYS A 118 16.71 -10.78 6.49
C LYS A 118 17.37 -9.93 5.39
N LYS A 119 17.28 -8.61 5.54
CA LYS A 119 17.99 -7.65 4.70
C LYS A 119 19.38 -7.33 5.24
N TYR A 120 19.53 -7.37 6.58
CA TYR A 120 20.77 -7.07 7.28
C TYR A 120 21.21 -8.22 8.18
N LYS A 121 22.53 -8.37 8.39
CA LYS A 121 23.12 -9.47 9.18
C LYS A 121 22.56 -9.56 10.61
N HIS A 122 22.28 -8.41 11.22
CA HIS A 122 21.79 -8.31 12.60
C HIS A 122 20.27 -8.18 12.73
N GLN A 123 19.53 -8.15 11.62
CA GLN A 123 18.07 -8.06 11.65
C GLN A 123 17.47 -9.39 12.15
N SER A 124 16.45 -9.31 13.01
CA SER A 124 15.67 -10.49 13.38
C SER A 124 14.71 -10.87 12.24
N LEU A 125 14.24 -12.13 12.20
CA LEU A 125 13.21 -12.50 11.24
C LEU A 125 11.86 -11.84 11.57
N MET A 126 11.61 -11.54 12.85
CA MET A 126 10.43 -10.80 13.28
C MET A 126 10.46 -9.37 12.72
N ASP A 127 11.59 -8.66 12.85
CA ASP A 127 11.73 -7.29 12.33
C ASP A 127 11.54 -7.26 10.80
N ALA A 128 12.11 -8.24 10.10
CA ALA A 128 11.96 -8.35 8.65
C ALA A 128 10.50 -8.67 8.23
N GLY A 129 9.77 -9.43 9.05
CA GLY A 129 8.36 -9.73 8.84
C GLY A 129 7.47 -8.53 9.12
N GLU A 130 7.78 -7.76 10.17
CA GLU A 130 7.09 -6.50 10.48
C GLU A 130 7.28 -5.48 9.35
N GLU A 131 8.48 -5.35 8.80
CA GLU A 131 8.73 -4.52 7.61
C GLU A 131 7.86 -4.94 6.42
N CYS A 132 7.69 -6.25 6.19
CA CYS A 132 6.82 -6.76 5.13
C CYS A 132 5.36 -6.36 5.38
N LEU A 133 4.87 -6.57 6.60
CA LEU A 133 3.49 -6.26 6.98
C LEU A 133 3.20 -4.75 6.88
N LEU A 134 4.11 -3.91 7.39
CA LEU A 134 4.03 -2.46 7.27
C LEU A 134 4.04 -1.99 5.81
N SER A 135 4.81 -2.65 4.93
CA SER A 135 4.81 -2.35 3.49
C SER A 135 3.44 -2.61 2.86
N LEU A 136 2.81 -3.76 3.19
CA LEU A 136 1.46 -4.09 2.71
C LEU A 136 0.39 -3.10 3.22
N VAL A 137 0.50 -2.67 4.48
CA VAL A 137 -0.40 -1.67 5.08
C VAL A 137 -0.24 -0.31 4.40
N ARG A 138 1.01 0.14 4.18
CA ARG A 138 1.30 1.42 3.51
C ARG A 138 0.72 1.47 2.10
N ARG A 139 0.66 0.34 1.41
CA ARG A 139 0.09 0.21 0.06
C ARG A 139 -1.44 0.07 0.05
N GLY A 140 -2.08 0.11 1.21
CA GLY A 140 -3.53 0.00 1.35
C GLY A 140 -4.06 -1.41 1.06
N LEU A 141 -3.20 -2.43 1.08
CA LEU A 141 -3.61 -3.84 0.93
C LEU A 141 -4.09 -4.42 2.26
N PHE A 142 -3.65 -3.82 3.36
CA PHE A 142 -4.10 -4.14 4.72
C PHE A 142 -4.57 -2.88 5.44
N SER A 143 -5.66 -3.02 6.20
CA SER A 143 -6.09 -2.03 7.18
C SER A 143 -5.71 -2.49 8.59
N ASN A 144 -5.13 -1.58 9.38
CA ASN A 144 -5.00 -1.76 10.82
C ASN A 144 -6.40 -1.66 11.43
N VAL A 145 -6.87 -2.72 12.06
CA VAL A 145 -8.14 -2.79 12.78
C VAL A 145 -7.79 -2.68 14.25
N GLU A 146 -8.37 -1.70 14.95
CA GLU A 146 -7.95 -1.28 16.29
C GLU A 146 -7.66 -2.43 17.26
N TRP A 147 -6.54 -2.26 17.99
CA TRP A 147 -5.92 -3.18 18.95
C TRP A 147 -5.48 -4.52 18.34
N SER A 148 -4.21 -4.51 17.90
CA SER A 148 -3.37 -5.65 17.49
C SER A 148 -3.82 -6.50 16.29
N GLY A 149 -4.79 -6.03 15.49
CA GLY A 149 -5.32 -6.77 14.34
C GLY A 149 -5.04 -6.16 12.97
N PHE A 150 -4.71 -7.00 11.99
CA PHE A 150 -4.71 -6.64 10.56
C PHE A 150 -5.82 -7.40 9.82
N GLY A 151 -6.58 -6.68 8.99
CA GLY A 151 -7.59 -7.26 8.10
C GLY A 151 -7.33 -6.85 6.66
N MET A 152 -7.58 -7.76 5.72
CA MET A 152 -7.64 -7.41 4.30
C MET A 152 -8.87 -6.51 4.07
N HIS A 153 -8.72 -5.50 3.22
CA HIS A 153 -9.84 -4.65 2.82
C HIS A 153 -10.91 -5.49 2.09
N ASP A 154 -12.20 -5.18 2.32
CA ASP A 154 -13.42 -5.89 1.84
C ASP A 154 -13.53 -6.19 0.33
N LEU A 155 -12.62 -5.62 -0.46
CA LEU A 155 -12.63 -5.60 -1.91
C LEU A 155 -11.58 -6.54 -2.53
N ILE A 156 -10.95 -7.37 -1.70
CA ILE A 156 -10.16 -8.54 -2.12
C ILE A 156 -11.07 -9.78 -2.08
#